data_AF-A0A7K2ZSI9-F1
#
_entry.id   AF-A0A7K2ZSI9-F1
#
_cell.length_a   1.000
_cell.length_b   1.000
_cell.length_c   1.000
_cell.angle_alpha   90.00
_cell.angle_beta   90.00
_cell.angle_gamma   90.00
#
_symmetry.space_group_name_H-M   'P 1'
#
loop_
_entity.id
_entity.type
_entity.pdbx_description
1 polymer ?
#
loop_
_entity_poly.entity_id
_entity_poly.type
_entity_poly.pdbx_seq_one_letter_code
_entity_poly.pdbx_strand_id
1 'polypeptide(L)'
;MFALRGDLDFHSVVQLYEAGEEELGTGRVAGAVVIDCAHLAYCDSTGISALLKLYHQMSAQDGVLCLASVTDNLNRLFELTGLKQIFCLHTDAEEALNAHLRVPGTVAAGADSAARSGTEHGG
;
A
#
# COMPACT_ATOMS: atom_id res chain seq x y z
N MET A 1 8.62 -0.30 -5.15
CA MET A 1 7.79 0.78 -4.55
C MET A 1 7.77 1.92 -5.54
N PHE A 2 6.59 2.46 -5.84
CA PHE A 2 6.42 3.62 -6.70
C PHE A 2 5.84 4.78 -5.89
N ALA A 3 6.24 6.01 -6.19
CA ALA A 3 5.68 7.19 -5.56
C ALA A 3 4.95 8.03 -6.60
N LEU A 4 3.67 8.29 -6.37
CA LEU A 4 2.86 9.15 -7.21
C LEU A 4 2.90 10.58 -6.67
N ARG A 5 3.06 11.55 -7.56
CA ARG A 5 3.13 12.98 -7.22
C ARG A 5 2.23 13.78 -8.15
N GLY A 6 1.56 14.80 -7.59
CA GLY A 6 0.65 15.65 -8.35
C GLY A 6 -0.71 14.99 -8.50
N ASP A 7 -1.16 14.79 -9.74
CA ASP A 7 -2.50 14.31 -10.04
C ASP A 7 -2.44 12.96 -10.78
N LEU A 8 -3.32 12.03 -10.40
CA LEU A 8 -3.47 10.75 -11.08
C LEU A 8 -4.54 10.89 -12.16
N ASP A 9 -4.10 11.41 -13.30
CA ASP A 9 -4.88 11.59 -14.52
C ASP A 9 -4.39 10.66 -15.64
N PHE A 10 -4.95 10.80 -16.85
CA PHE A 10 -4.56 10.01 -18.01
C PHE A 10 -3.05 10.01 -18.30
N HIS A 11 -2.33 11.12 -18.11
CA HIS A 11 -0.90 11.18 -18.40
C HIS A 11 -0.07 10.44 -17.34
N SER A 12 -0.36 10.67 -16.06
CA SER A 12 0.32 9.97 -14.96
C SER A 12 0.06 8.47 -14.99
N VAL A 13 -1.14 8.07 -15.42
CA VAL A 13 -1.54 6.68 -15.60
C VAL A 13 -0.68 5.96 -16.64
N VAL A 14 -0.36 6.59 -17.77
CA VAL A 14 0.51 5.99 -18.79
C VAL A 14 1.89 5.67 -18.22
N GLN A 15 2.48 6.59 -17.46
CA GLN A 15 3.78 6.38 -16.82
C GLN A 15 3.73 5.27 -15.76
N LEU A 16 2.64 5.19 -15.00
CA LEU A 16 2.45 4.11 -14.02
C LEU A 16 2.40 2.73 -14.71
N TYR A 17 1.74 2.62 -15.86
CA TYR A 17 1.72 1.37 -16.62
C TYR A 17 3.07 1.02 -17.22
N GLU A 18 3.77 1.97 -17.84
CA GLU A 18 5.08 1.69 -18.42
C GLU A 18 6.07 1.22 -17.35
N ALA A 19 6.11 1.91 -16.21
CA ALA A 19 6.94 1.50 -15.07
C ALA A 19 6.47 0.16 -14.47
N GLY A 20 5.15 -0.06 -14.42
CA GLY A 20 4.56 -1.31 -13.97
C GLY A 20 4.92 -2.48 -14.89
N GLU A 21 4.78 -2.36 -16.19
CA GLU A 21 5.11 -3.41 -17.16
C GLU A 21 6.61 -3.69 -17.23
N GLU A 22 7.46 -2.67 -17.10
CA GLU A 22 8.91 -2.86 -17.04
C GLU A 22 9.32 -3.67 -15.80
N GLU A 23 8.77 -3.34 -14.63
CA GLU A 23 9.09 -4.02 -13.38
C GLU A 23 8.40 -5.39 -13.27
N LEU A 24 7.11 -5.50 -13.58
CA LEU A 24 6.33 -6.74 -13.53
C LEU A 24 6.72 -7.72 -14.65
N GLY A 25 7.00 -7.21 -15.86
CA GLY A 25 7.36 -8.02 -17.02
C GLY A 25 8.70 -8.74 -16.89
N THR A 26 9.58 -8.26 -16.00
CA THR A 26 10.86 -8.93 -15.71
C THR A 26 10.74 -10.11 -14.75
N GLY A 27 9.55 -10.35 -14.18
CA GLY A 27 9.32 -11.41 -13.18
C GLY A 27 10.05 -11.15 -11.84
N ARG A 28 10.54 -9.93 -11.62
CA ARG A 28 11.29 -9.54 -10.40
C ARG A 28 10.38 -9.17 -9.24
N VAL A 29 9.12 -8.86 -9.51
CA VAL A 29 8.15 -8.48 -8.49
C VAL A 29 7.47 -9.74 -7.93
N ALA A 30 8.16 -10.42 -7.02
CA ALA A 30 7.59 -11.53 -6.27
C ALA A 30 7.02 -11.01 -4.94
N GLY A 31 5.72 -10.72 -4.89
CA GLY A 31 5.02 -10.47 -3.63
C GLY A 31 4.08 -9.27 -3.66
N ALA A 32 4.60 -8.05 -3.57
CA ALA A 32 3.76 -6.86 -3.46
C ALA A 32 4.36 -5.62 -4.11
N VAL A 33 3.47 -4.78 -4.64
CA VAL A 33 3.78 -3.42 -5.09
C VAL A 33 3.13 -2.43 -4.14
N VAL A 34 3.96 -1.58 -3.55
CA VAL A 34 3.53 -0.45 -2.75
C VAL A 34 3.56 0.81 -3.60
N ILE A 35 2.44 1.52 -3.66
CA ILE A 35 2.29 2.85 -4.25
C ILE A 35 2.12 3.88 -3.14
N ASP A 36 3.06 4.82 -3.05
CA ASP A 36 2.96 5.97 -2.13
C ASP A 36 2.14 7.10 -2.76
N CYS A 37 1.10 7.51 -2.04
CA CYS A 37 0.17 8.58 -2.40
C CYS A 37 0.35 9.85 -1.55
N ALA A 38 1.44 10.00 -0.79
CA ALA A 38 1.65 11.11 0.13
C ALA A 38 1.63 12.47 -0.57
N HIS A 39 2.05 12.49 -1.84
CA HIS A 39 2.11 13.68 -2.69
C HIS A 39 1.06 13.68 -3.79
N LEU A 40 0.06 12.79 -3.70
CA LEU A 40 -1.03 12.72 -4.65
C LEU A 40 -2.16 13.65 -4.18
N ALA A 41 -2.39 14.71 -4.95
CA ALA A 41 -3.37 15.74 -4.67
C ALA A 41 -4.78 15.35 -5.17
N TYR A 42 -4.85 14.66 -6.31
CA TYR A 42 -6.11 14.32 -6.95
C TYR A 42 -6.05 12.97 -7.70
N CYS A 43 -7.21 12.32 -7.80
CA CYS A 43 -7.39 11.10 -8.57
C CYS A 43 -8.77 11.16 -9.24
N ASP A 44 -8.81 10.97 -10.56
CA ASP A 44 -10.05 10.95 -11.33
C ASP A 44 -10.51 9.51 -11.64
N SER A 45 -11.58 9.38 -12.44
CA SER A 45 -12.08 8.07 -12.88
C SER A 45 -11.08 7.30 -13.74
N THR A 46 -10.19 7.98 -14.46
CA THR A 46 -9.13 7.37 -15.26
C THR A 46 -8.03 6.82 -14.36
N GLY A 47 -7.61 7.57 -13.34
CA GLY A 47 -6.67 7.12 -12.31
C GLY A 47 -7.19 5.90 -11.55
N ILE A 48 -8.45 5.92 -11.13
CA ILE A 48 -9.13 4.77 -10.52
C ILE A 48 -9.10 3.54 -11.43
N SER A 49 -9.52 3.72 -12.69
CA SER A 49 -9.55 2.63 -13.67
C SER A 49 -8.16 2.05 -13.90
N ALA A 50 -7.13 2.87 -13.76
CA ALA A 50 -5.76 2.45 -13.91
C ALA A 50 -5.23 1.63 -12.74
N LEU A 51 -5.48 2.10 -11.53
CA LEU A 51 -5.17 1.34 -10.32
C LEU A 51 -5.86 -0.02 -10.33
N LEU A 52 -7.12 -0.08 -10.79
CA LEU A 52 -7.85 -1.34 -10.90
C LEU A 52 -7.20 -2.28 -11.91
N LYS A 53 -6.82 -1.80 -13.09
CA LYS A 53 -6.12 -2.63 -14.09
C LYS A 53 -4.77 -3.14 -13.57
N LEU A 54 -4.00 -2.30 -12.88
CA LEU A 54 -2.74 -2.72 -12.26
C LEU A 54 -2.98 -3.77 -11.17
N TYR A 55 -4.00 -3.60 -10.34
CA TYR A 55 -4.42 -4.60 -9.35
C TYR A 55 -4.77 -5.94 -10.01
N HIS A 56 -5.52 -5.93 -11.12
CA HIS A 56 -5.85 -7.14 -11.87
C HIS A 56 -4.60 -7.82 -12.45
N GLN A 57 -3.65 -7.06 -12.99
CA GLN A 57 -2.37 -7.59 -13.50
C GLN A 57 -1.54 -8.22 -12.38
N MET A 58 -1.44 -7.56 -11.23
CA MET A 58 -0.74 -8.08 -10.05
C MET A 58 -1.40 -9.34 -9.52
N SER A 59 -2.72 -9.33 -9.38
CA SER A 59 -3.49 -10.49 -8.91
C SER A 59 -3.35 -11.69 -9.86
N ALA A 60 -3.19 -11.47 -11.16
CA ALA A 60 -2.93 -12.53 -12.13
C ALA A 60 -1.54 -13.17 -11.97
N GLN A 61 -0.62 -12.53 -11.24
CA GLN A 61 0.72 -13.03 -10.93
C GLN A 61 0.90 -13.37 -9.44
N ASP A 62 -0.21 -13.61 -8.72
CA ASP A 62 -0.21 -13.86 -7.26
C ASP A 62 0.46 -12.73 -6.44
N GLY A 63 0.50 -11.53 -7.00
CA GLY A 63 1.02 -10.33 -6.36
C GLY A 63 -0.09 -9.47 -5.75
N VAL A 64 0.28 -8.64 -4.77
CA VAL A 64 -0.64 -7.73 -4.07
C VAL A 64 -0.30 -6.28 -4.39
N LEU A 65 -1.31 -5.47 -4.69
CA LEU A 65 -1.16 -4.02 -4.86
C LEU A 65 -1.64 -3.28 -3.60
N CYS A 66 -0.76 -2.46 -3.05
CA CYS A 66 -1.01 -1.68 -1.84
C CYS A 66 -0.84 -0.19 -2.09
N LEU A 67 -1.69 0.60 -1.44
CA LEU A 67 -1.65 2.06 -1.44
C LEU A 67 -1.22 2.52 -0.05
N ALA A 68 -0.23 3.39 0.02
CA ALA A 68 0.32 3.94 1.23
C ALA A 68 0.16 5.46 1.26
N SER A 69 0.12 6.04 2.46
CA SER A 69 0.09 7.51 2.63
C SER A 69 -1.11 8.16 1.91
N VAL A 70 -2.26 7.47 1.88
CA VAL A 70 -3.46 7.94 1.16
C VAL A 70 -4.06 9.12 1.91
N THR A 71 -4.16 10.27 1.24
CA THR A 71 -4.74 11.49 1.82
C THR A 71 -6.23 11.30 2.13
N ASP A 72 -6.76 12.05 3.10
CA ASP A 72 -8.18 11.97 3.51
C ASP A 72 -9.15 12.17 2.33
N ASN A 73 -8.78 13.05 1.39
CA ASN A 73 -9.56 13.31 0.18
C ASN A 73 -9.68 12.05 -0.71
N LEU A 74 -8.55 11.37 -0.93
CA LEU A 74 -8.51 10.11 -1.69
C LEU A 74 -9.22 8.97 -0.94
N ASN A 75 -9.04 8.89 0.38
CA ASN A 75 -9.70 7.89 1.21
C ASN A 75 -11.23 8.02 1.11
N ARG A 76 -11.74 9.26 1.14
CA ARG A 76 -13.17 9.53 0.96
C ARG A 76 -13.64 9.21 -0.46
N LEU A 77 -12.84 9.49 -1.48
CA LEU A 77 -13.14 9.08 -2.85
C LEU A 77 -13.24 7.56 -2.97
N PHE A 78 -12.29 6.81 -2.38
CA PHE A 78 -12.29 5.35 -2.38
C PHE A 78 -13.45 4.76 -1.57
N GLU A 79 -13.86 5.41 -0.50
CA GLU A 79 -15.03 5.02 0.29
C GLU A 79 -16.33 5.23 -0.50
N LEU A 80 -16.49 6.39 -1.14
CA LEU A 80 -17.66 6.71 -1.96
C LEU A 80 -17.78 5.79 -3.19
N THR A 81 -16.66 5.36 -3.75
CA THR A 81 -16.61 4.47 -4.92
C THR A 81 -16.60 2.99 -4.55
N GLY A 82 -16.51 2.65 -3.25
CA GLY A 82 -16.40 1.27 -2.78
C GLY A 82 -15.07 0.58 -3.10
N LEU A 83 -14.06 1.33 -3.52
CA LEU A 83 -12.72 0.80 -3.86
C LEU A 83 -11.89 0.45 -2.63
N LYS A 84 -12.28 0.95 -1.46
CA LYS A 84 -11.65 0.66 -0.17
C LYS A 84 -11.59 -0.83 0.16
N GLN A 85 -12.51 -1.64 -0.39
CA GLN A 85 -12.54 -3.09 -0.20
C GLN A 85 -11.65 -3.86 -1.19
N ILE A 86 -11.17 -3.19 -2.24
CA ILE A 86 -10.34 -3.79 -3.30
C ILE A 86 -8.87 -3.51 -3.01
N PHE A 87 -8.54 -2.28 -2.63
CA PHE A 87 -7.15 -1.88 -2.35
C PHE A 87 -6.79 -2.06 -0.88
N CYS A 88 -5.62 -2.62 -0.62
CA CYS A 88 -5.00 -2.60 0.70
C CYS A 88 -4.43 -1.20 0.98
N LEU A 89 -5.03 -0.48 1.92
CA LEU A 89 -4.62 0.87 2.34
C LEU A 89 -3.75 0.77 3.59
N HIS A 90 -2.61 1.43 3.57
CA HIS A 90 -1.69 1.58 4.70
C HIS A 90 -1.47 3.05 5.02
N THR A 91 -1.09 3.33 6.27
CA THR A 91 -0.88 4.69 6.77
C THR A 91 0.32 5.34 6.09
N ASP A 92 1.38 4.56 5.87
CA ASP A 92 2.61 5.01 5.24
C ASP A 92 3.29 3.88 4.45
N ALA A 93 4.26 4.24 3.63
CA ALA A 93 4.93 3.29 2.74
C ALA A 93 5.80 2.29 3.50
N GLU A 94 6.31 2.66 4.68
CA GLU A 94 7.11 1.78 5.52
C GLU A 94 6.23 0.68 6.14
N GLU A 95 5.04 1.04 6.63
CA GLU A 95 4.02 0.09 7.10
C GLU A 95 3.61 -0.88 6.00
N ALA A 96 3.31 -0.38 4.80
CA ALA A 96 2.93 -1.21 3.66
C ALA A 96 4.05 -2.18 3.26
N LEU A 97 5.29 -1.68 3.24
CA LEU A 97 6.45 -2.50 2.91
C LEU A 97 6.69 -3.54 4.01
N ASN A 98 6.62 -3.20 5.29
CA ASN A 98 6.77 -4.17 6.39
C ASN A 98 5.67 -5.23 6.40
N ALA A 99 4.43 -4.86 6.09
CA ALA A 99 3.32 -5.79 6.04
C ALA A 99 3.47 -6.83 4.93
N HIS A 100 4.17 -6.49 3.83
CA HIS A 100 4.21 -7.30 2.61
C HIS A 100 5.62 -7.72 2.17
N LEU A 101 6.64 -7.25 2.88
CA LEU A 101 7.92 -7.93 2.96
C LEU A 101 7.62 -9.31 3.55
N ARG A 102 7.69 -10.33 2.69
CA ARG A 102 7.89 -11.69 3.19
C ARG A 102 9.21 -11.62 3.95
N VAL A 103 9.16 -11.49 5.27
CA VAL A 103 10.33 -11.73 6.10
C VAL A 103 10.53 -13.25 6.07
N PRO A 104 11.58 -13.80 5.42
CA PRO A 104 11.99 -15.15 5.75
C PRO A 104 12.54 -15.14 7.18
N GLY A 105 11.63 -15.25 8.15
CA GLY A 105 11.91 -15.41 9.57
C GLY A 105 12.25 -14.13 10.33
N THR A 106 11.25 -13.51 10.96
CA THR A 106 11.47 -12.85 12.25
C THR A 106 10.28 -13.15 13.15
N VAL A 107 10.57 -13.89 14.21
CA VAL A 107 9.68 -14.19 15.32
C VAL A 107 9.06 -12.91 15.89
N ALA A 108 7.78 -13.01 16.19
CA ALA A 108 6.99 -11.98 16.85
C ALA A 108 7.73 -11.41 18.07
N ALA A 109 8.02 -10.10 18.03
CA ALA A 109 8.24 -9.33 19.24
C ALA A 109 6.89 -8.81 19.71
N GLY A 110 6.14 -9.69 20.38
CA GLY A 110 5.13 -9.25 21.31
C GLY A 110 5.80 -8.50 22.44
N ALA A 111 5.41 -7.24 22.64
CA ALA A 111 5.57 -6.56 23.91
C ALA A 111 4.19 -6.06 24.33
N ASP A 112 3.39 -7.02 24.77
CA ASP A 112 2.28 -6.81 25.68
C ASP A 112 2.82 -6.09 26.92
N SER A 113 2.59 -4.77 27.02
CA SER A 113 2.73 -4.06 28.29
C SER A 113 1.47 -4.29 29.11
N ALA A 114 1.32 -5.52 29.59
CA ALA A 114 0.42 -5.83 30.68
C ALA A 114 1.02 -5.33 31.99
N ALA A 115 0.34 -4.34 32.56
CA ALA A 115 0.44 -3.98 33.96
C ALA A 115 0.26 -5.20 34.88
N ARG A 116 1.04 -5.30 35.96
CA ARG A 116 0.55 -5.59 37.32
C ARG A 116 1.66 -5.48 38.38
N SER A 117 1.24 -4.85 39.47
CA SER A 117 1.91 -4.60 40.75
C SER A 117 2.51 -5.82 41.45
N GLY A 118 3.49 -5.55 42.31
CA GLY A 118 3.72 -6.30 43.55
C GLY A 118 5.19 -6.62 43.81
N THR A 119 5.83 -5.89 44.73
CA THR A 119 6.69 -6.48 45.77
C THR A 119 7.05 -5.43 46.82
N GLU A 120 6.57 -5.73 48.03
CA GLU A 120 7.05 -5.38 49.36
C GLU A 120 8.56 -5.10 49.56
N HIS A 121 8.90 -4.10 50.39
CA HIS A 121 9.83 -4.28 51.54
C HIS A 121 9.99 -3.02 52.42
N GLY A 122 10.00 -3.23 53.74
CA GLY A 122 10.55 -2.32 54.75
C GLY A 122 9.49 -1.85 55.76
N GLY A 123 9.57 -2.16 57.05
CA GLY A 123 10.54 -2.88 57.89
C GLY A 123 10.05 -2.85 59.33
#